data_AF-A0A439R8X2-F1
#
_entry.id   AF-A0A439R8X2-F1
#
_cell.length_a   1.000
_cell.length_b   1.000
_cell.length_c   1.000
_cell.angle_alpha   90.00
_cell.angle_beta   90.00
_cell.angle_gamma   90.00
#
_symmetry.space_group_name_H-M   'P 1'
#
loop_
_entity.id
_entity.type
_entity.pdbx_description
1 polymer ?
#
loop_
_entity_poly.entity_id
_entity_poly.type
_entity_poly.pdbx_seq_one_letter_code
_entity_poly.pdbx_strand_id
1 'polypeptide(L)'
;MDEREIRDHFLAQAKACDGLGSPFTANLCRALAKVLDANTRTGRAVLGWPGDARADGLALRVCGALHALVLTGASERLALIYPPNQTSESETVRVLPKAIARSDEQ
;
A
#
# COMPACT_ATOMS: atom_id res chain seq x y z
N MET A 1 -0.73 14.48 11.29
CA MET A 1 -2.03 13.91 10.91
C MET A 1 -2.36 12.79 11.87
N ASP A 2 -3.65 12.60 12.17
CA ASP A 2 -4.11 11.41 12.87
C ASP A 2 -4.25 10.20 11.91
N GLU A 3 -4.47 9.01 12.48
CA GLU A 3 -4.59 7.78 11.69
C GLU A 3 -5.71 7.85 10.64
N ARG A 4 -6.82 8.53 10.96
CA ARG A 4 -7.97 8.64 10.06
C ARG A 4 -7.61 9.51 8.86
N GLU A 5 -6.93 10.63 9.08
CA GLU A 5 -6.42 11.49 8.01
C GLU A 5 -5.43 10.75 7.10
N ILE A 6 -4.57 9.88 7.66
CA ILE A 6 -3.69 9.02 6.86
C ILE A 6 -4.52 8.07 5.99
N ARG A 7 -5.52 7.39 6.55
CA ARG A 7 -6.37 6.48 5.76
C ARG A 7 -7.14 7.22 4.66
N ASP A 8 -7.67 8.41 4.96
CA ASP A 8 -8.36 9.26 4.00
C ASP A 8 -7.43 9.71 2.86
N HIS A 9 -6.15 9.98 3.15
CA HIS A 9 -5.14 10.26 2.13
C HIS A 9 -4.96 9.09 1.15
N PHE A 10 -4.87 7.85 1.64
CA PHE A 10 -4.79 6.68 0.76
C PHE A 10 -6.05 6.50 -0.10
N LEU A 11 -7.24 6.76 0.45
CA LEU A 11 -8.50 6.70 -0.32
C LEU A 11 -8.58 7.81 -1.38
N ALA A 12 -8.15 9.02 -1.04
CA ALA A 12 -8.06 10.13 -1.99
C ALA A 12 -7.07 9.82 -3.12
N GLN A 13 -5.91 9.25 -2.79
CA GLN A 13 -4.93 8.80 -3.78
C GLN A 13 -5.49 7.71 -4.68
N ALA A 14 -6.25 6.76 -4.13
CA ALA A 14 -6.89 5.71 -4.91
C ALA A 14 -7.85 6.30 -5.96
N LYS A 15 -8.70 7.26 -5.54
CA LYS A 15 -9.62 7.96 -6.45
C LYS A 15 -8.86 8.69 -7.57
N ALA A 16 -7.75 9.34 -7.25
CA ALA A 16 -6.90 9.99 -8.24
C ALA A 16 -6.30 8.99 -9.23
N CYS A 17 -5.79 7.84 -8.74
CA CYS A 17 -5.24 6.79 -9.59
C CYS A 17 -6.31 6.18 -10.53
N ASP A 18 -7.53 5.95 -10.06
CA ASP A 18 -8.65 5.49 -10.92
C ASP A 18 -8.92 6.51 -12.04
N GLY A 19 -9.04 7.80 -11.69
CA GLY A 19 -9.29 8.87 -12.66
C GLY A 19 -8.17 9.09 -13.68
N LEU A 20 -6.94 8.67 -13.35
CA LEU A 20 -5.75 8.76 -14.22
C LEU A 20 -5.45 7.45 -14.95
N GLY A 21 -6.33 6.44 -14.90
CA GLY A 21 -6.14 5.19 -15.63
C GLY A 21 -5.13 4.22 -15.00
N SER A 22 -4.92 4.31 -13.68
CA SER A 22 -4.05 3.42 -12.89
C SER A 22 -4.86 2.52 -11.93
N PRO A 23 -5.73 1.63 -12.43
CA PRO A 23 -6.68 0.88 -11.61
C PRO A 23 -6.00 -0.06 -10.60
N PHE A 24 -4.85 -0.63 -10.97
CA PHE A 24 -4.08 -1.48 -10.05
C PHE A 24 -3.53 -0.69 -8.85
N THR A 25 -2.91 0.46 -9.10
CA THR A 25 -2.41 1.34 -8.04
C THR A 25 -3.55 1.86 -7.17
N ALA A 26 -4.71 2.16 -7.76
CA ALA A 26 -5.90 2.53 -7.01
C ALA A 26 -6.38 1.40 -6.07
N ASN A 27 -6.40 0.16 -6.56
CA ASN A 27 -6.68 -1.02 -5.75
C ASN A 27 -5.68 -1.19 -4.59
N LEU A 28 -4.37 -1.06 -4.84
CA LEU A 28 -3.36 -1.09 -3.78
C LEU A 28 -3.60 -0.01 -2.72
N CYS A 29 -3.86 1.24 -3.13
CA CYS A 29 -4.13 2.33 -2.19
C CYS A 29 -5.38 2.05 -1.34
N ARG A 30 -6.48 1.59 -1.96
CA ARG A 30 -7.70 1.17 -1.24
C ARG A 30 -7.42 0.07 -0.22
N ALA A 31 -6.66 -0.95 -0.63
CA ALA A 31 -6.35 -2.07 0.23
C ALA A 31 -5.44 -1.64 1.39
N LEU A 32 -4.41 -0.83 1.15
CA LEU A 32 -3.53 -0.28 2.18
C LEU A 32 -4.30 0.56 3.22
N ALA A 33 -5.25 1.39 2.77
CA ALA A 33 -6.14 2.15 3.66
C ALA A 33 -6.96 1.24 4.61
N LYS A 34 -7.24 0.00 4.21
CA LYS A 34 -7.98 -0.99 5.01
C LYS A 34 -7.07 -1.79 5.93
N VAL A 35 -5.88 -2.17 5.46
CA VAL A 35 -5.11 -3.25 6.08
C VAL A 35 -3.87 -2.81 6.86
N LEU A 36 -3.42 -1.57 6.71
CA LEU A 36 -2.35 -1.05 7.55
C LEU A 36 -2.80 -1.03 9.01
N ASP A 37 -1.96 -1.55 9.89
CA ASP A 37 -2.16 -1.58 11.34
C ASP A 37 -0.86 -1.26 12.09
N ALA A 38 -0.97 -1.02 13.40
CA ALA A 38 0.18 -0.69 14.24
C ALA A 38 0.99 -1.94 14.69
N ASN A 39 0.67 -3.14 14.20
CA ASN A 39 1.38 -4.37 14.60
C ASN A 39 2.69 -4.53 13.80
N THR A 40 2.74 -3.97 12.59
CA THR A 40 3.94 -3.98 11.72
C THR A 40 4.81 -2.73 11.93
N ARG A 41 6.13 -2.83 11.72
CA ARG A 41 7.04 -1.66 11.72
C ARG A 41 6.61 -0.67 10.63
N THR A 42 6.32 -1.18 9.43
CA THR A 42 5.83 -0.39 8.31
C THR A 42 4.51 0.30 8.64
N GLY A 43 3.52 -0.42 9.18
CA GLY A 43 2.24 0.17 9.52
C GLY A 43 2.33 1.21 10.63
N ARG A 44 3.17 1.02 11.66
CA ARG A 44 3.46 2.08 12.65
C ARG A 44 4.08 3.33 12.01
N ALA A 45 5.05 3.15 11.12
CA ALA A 45 5.71 4.27 10.45
C ALA A 45 4.75 5.06 9.55
N VAL A 46 3.86 4.37 8.83
CA VAL A 46 2.89 4.99 7.92
C VAL A 46 1.74 5.66 8.68
N LEU A 47 1.13 4.96 9.64
CA LEU A 47 -0.01 5.49 10.41
C LEU A 47 0.41 6.59 11.41
N GLY A 48 1.66 6.55 11.88
CA GLY A 48 2.27 7.57 12.73
C GLY A 48 3.11 8.59 11.96
N TRP A 49 2.87 8.78 10.66
CA TRP A 49 3.69 9.64 9.83
C TRP A 49 3.77 11.08 10.41
N PRO A 50 4.98 11.61 10.69
CA PRO A 50 5.12 12.88 11.39
C PRO A 50 4.88 14.09 10.48
N GLY A 51 4.97 13.90 9.16
CA GLY A 51 4.84 14.96 8.15
C GLY A 51 3.43 15.10 7.58
N ASP A 52 3.34 15.88 6.50
CA ASP A 52 2.13 15.95 5.69
C ASP A 52 2.15 14.85 4.64
N ALA A 53 1.54 13.70 4.95
CA ALA A 53 1.31 12.58 4.05
C ALA A 53 0.86 12.96 2.63
N ARG A 54 0.06 14.02 2.45
CA ARG A 54 -0.35 14.48 1.12
C ARG A 54 0.80 15.18 0.41
N ALA A 55 1.42 16.16 1.06
CA ALA A 55 2.59 16.86 0.50
C ALA A 55 3.76 15.89 0.23
N ASP A 56 3.88 14.88 1.07
CA ASP A 56 4.88 13.81 0.98
C ASP A 56 4.50 12.70 0.00
N GLY A 57 3.31 12.72 -0.60
CA GLY A 57 2.86 11.65 -1.50
C GLY A 57 2.94 10.26 -0.86
N LEU A 58 2.67 10.15 0.45
CA LEU A 58 2.96 8.98 1.28
C LEU A 58 2.37 7.68 0.69
N ALA A 59 1.11 7.71 0.23
CA ALA A 59 0.47 6.55 -0.39
C ALA A 59 1.24 6.03 -1.61
N LEU A 60 1.71 6.92 -2.49
CA LEU A 60 2.50 6.53 -3.66
C LEU A 60 3.91 6.06 -3.29
N ARG A 61 4.52 6.62 -2.23
CA ARG A 61 5.79 6.14 -1.70
C ARG A 61 5.68 4.70 -1.21
N VAL A 62 4.62 4.35 -0.48
CA VAL A 62 4.37 2.98 -0.03
C VAL A 62 4.13 2.05 -1.23
N CYS A 63 3.29 2.44 -2.19
CA CYS A 63 3.07 1.66 -3.42
C CYS A 63 4.38 1.42 -4.20
N GLY A 64 5.24 2.44 -4.30
CA GLY A 64 6.55 2.34 -4.94
C GLY A 64 7.48 1.38 -4.21
N ALA A 65 7.52 1.42 -2.88
CA ALA A 65 8.31 0.49 -2.08
C ALA A 65 7.86 -0.97 -2.27
N LEU A 66 6.55 -1.23 -2.26
CA LEU A 66 6.01 -2.57 -2.53
C LEU A 66 6.35 -3.04 -3.95
N HIS A 67 6.31 -2.13 -4.94
CA HIS A 67 6.70 -2.46 -6.31
C HIS A 67 8.19 -2.79 -6.41
N ALA A 68 9.05 -2.05 -5.69
CA ALA A 68 10.48 -2.34 -5.64
C ALA A 68 10.74 -3.77 -5.13
N LEU A 69 10.02 -4.23 -4.09
CA LEU A 69 10.13 -5.60 -3.60
C LEU A 69 9.73 -6.66 -4.63
N VAL A 70 8.78 -6.35 -5.52
CA VAL A 70 8.41 -7.23 -6.64
C VAL A 70 9.51 -7.25 -7.69
N LEU A 71 10.00 -6.07 -8.09
CA LEU A 71 11.04 -5.94 -9.11
C LEU A 71 12.36 -6.61 -8.70
N THR A 72 12.71 -6.58 -7.42
CA THR A 72 13.92 -7.23 -6.90
C THR A 72 13.72 -8.71 -6.57
N GLY A 73 12.52 -9.25 -6.72
CA GLY A 73 12.20 -10.63 -6.31
C GLY A 73 12.22 -10.86 -4.79
N ALA A 74 12.26 -9.80 -3.98
CA ALA A 74 12.30 -9.89 -2.52
C ALA A 74 10.95 -10.33 -1.91
N SER A 75 9.86 -10.29 -2.68
CA SER A 75 8.54 -10.73 -2.24
C SER A 75 7.75 -11.47 -3.33
N GLU A 76 7.87 -12.79 -3.33
CA GLU A 76 7.05 -13.68 -4.19
C GLU A 76 5.56 -13.49 -3.93
N ARG A 77 5.16 -13.22 -2.67
CA ARG A 77 3.75 -12.98 -2.31
C ARG A 77 3.18 -11.74 -2.99
N LEU A 78 3.96 -10.65 -3.05
CA LEU A 78 3.53 -9.45 -3.77
C LEU A 78 3.50 -9.71 -5.28
N ALA A 79 4.47 -10.46 -5.82
CA ALA A 79 4.50 -10.77 -7.24
C ALA A 79 3.21 -11.45 -7.72
N LEU A 80 2.57 -12.30 -6.89
CA LEU A 80 1.30 -12.95 -7.21
C LEU A 80 0.13 -11.98 -7.44
N ILE A 81 0.17 -10.79 -6.83
CA ILE A 81 -0.91 -9.81 -6.94
C ILE A 81 -0.61 -8.67 -7.91
N TYR A 82 0.65 -8.50 -8.33
CA TYR A 82 1.06 -7.47 -9.29
C TYR A 82 0.82 -7.90 -10.75
N PRO A 83 0.60 -6.94 -11.68
CA PRO A 83 0.53 -7.21 -13.11
C PRO A 83 1.71 -8.05 -13.62
N PRO A 84 1.50 -8.97 -14.58
CA PRO A 84 0.29 -9.14 -15.39
C PRO A 84 -0.83 -9.96 -14.72
N ASN A 85 -0.68 -10.38 -13.46
CA ASN A 85 -1.71 -11.15 -12.76
C ASN A 85 -2.98 -10.32 -12.56
N GLN A 86 -4.13 -10.92 -12.84
CA GLN A 86 -5.43 -10.31 -12.57
C GLN A 86 -5.84 -10.63 -11.13
N THR A 87 -5.90 -9.60 -10.29
CA THR A 87 -6.13 -9.75 -8.86
C THR A 87 -7.34 -8.92 -8.43
N SER A 88 -8.23 -9.52 -7.64
CA SER A 88 -9.35 -8.78 -7.06
C SER A 88 -8.92 -7.94 -5.86
N GLU A 89 -9.77 -6.97 -5.48
CA GLU A 89 -9.54 -6.19 -4.26
C GLU A 89 -9.48 -7.07 -3.00
N SER A 90 -10.34 -8.09 -2.92
CA SER A 90 -10.35 -9.05 -1.81
C SER A 90 -9.06 -9.86 -1.70
N GLU A 91 -8.49 -10.29 -2.83
CA GLU A 91 -7.19 -10.97 -2.86
C GLU A 91 -6.08 -10.04 -2.37
N THR A 92 -6.09 -8.79 -2.84
CA THR A 92 -5.11 -7.76 -2.47
C THR A 92 -5.11 -7.49 -0.97
N VAL A 93 -6.31 -7.31 -0.39
CA VAL A 93 -6.52 -7.15 1.06
C VAL A 93 -6.01 -8.36 1.84
N ARG A 94 -6.16 -9.59 1.32
CA ARG A 94 -5.69 -10.80 2.00
C ARG A 94 -4.15 -10.93 1.98
N VAL A 95 -3.51 -10.52 0.89
CA VAL A 95 -2.07 -10.72 0.68
C VAL A 95 -1.23 -9.63 1.35
N LEU A 96 -1.66 -8.37 1.29
CA LEU A 96 -0.86 -7.23 1.73
C LEU A 96 -0.36 -7.32 3.19
N PRO A 97 -1.19 -7.64 4.20
CA PRO A 97 -0.71 -7.74 5.59
C PRO A 97 0.46 -8.71 5.75
N LYS A 98 0.36 -9.87 5.08
CA LYS A 98 1.36 -10.93 5.14
C LYS A 98 2.65 -10.52 4.43
N ALA A 99 2.52 -9.82 3.31
CA ALA A 99 3.66 -9.29 2.58
C ALA A 99 4.40 -8.21 3.39
N ILE A 100 3.66 -7.28 4.02
CA ILE A 100 4.22 -6.21 4.85
C ILE A 100 4.93 -6.80 6.06
N ALA A 101 4.26 -7.68 6.82
CA ALA A 101 4.86 -8.31 8.00
C ALA A 101 6.15 -9.07 7.66
N ARG A 102 6.18 -9.81 6.54
CA ARG A 102 7.37 -10.53 6.11
C ARG A 102 8.51 -9.58 5.67
N SER A 103 8.18 -8.44 5.09
CA SER A 103 9.18 -7.44 4.67
C SER A 103 9.79 -6.73 5.88
N ASP A 104 9.05 -6.62 6.98
CA ASP A 104 9.54 -6.08 8.25
C ASP A 104 10.47 -7.03 9.03
N GLU A 105 10.59 -8.29 8.63
CA GLU A 105 11.52 -9.25 9.27
C GLU A 105 12.89 -9.26 8.59
N GLN A 106 12.99 -8.67 7.40
CA GLN A 106 14.22 -8.56 6.62
C GLN A 106 14.99 -7.30 7.01
#